data_AF-A0A971GJY4-F1
#
_entry.id   AF-A0A971GJY4-F1
#
_cell.length_a   1.000
_cell.length_b   1.000
_cell.length_c   1.000
_cell.angle_alpha   90.00
_cell.angle_beta   90.00
_cell.angle_gamma   90.00
#
_symmetry.space_group_name_H-M   'P 1'
#
loop_
_entity.id
_entity.type
_entity.pdbx_description
1 polymer ?
#
loop_
_entity_poly.entity_id
_entity_poly.type
_entity_poly.pdbx_seq_one_letter_code
_entity_poly.pdbx_strand_id
1 'polypeptide(L)'
;MCGNTSDKGITHRGDKSNPLKDKNVEASLKIDISVTKKLEKLGFIHSTIPLDQYTTFKTGGVADMLFEPAGEDQLCDALQLLRAEGVDC
;
A
#
# COMPACT_ATOMS: atom_id res chain seq x y z
N MET A 1 13.57 0.23 -68.16
CA MET A 1 12.30 -0.48 -68.41
C MET A 1 11.46 -0.36 -67.15
N CYS A 2 10.27 0.23 -67.28
CA CYS A 2 9.27 0.32 -66.21
C CYS A 2 8.58 -1.05 -66.03
N GLY A 3 8.28 -1.42 -64.79
CA GLY A 3 7.44 -2.56 -64.46
C GLY A 3 6.90 -2.44 -63.04
N ASN A 4 5.69 -1.88 -62.92
CA ASN A 4 4.87 -1.90 -61.71
C ASN A 4 3.88 -3.06 -61.78
N THR A 5 3.68 -3.77 -60.66
CA THR A 5 2.41 -4.34 -60.13
C THR A 5 2.76 -5.07 -58.82
N SER A 6 2.43 -4.52 -57.64
CA SER A 6 1.18 -4.71 -56.88
C SER A 6 0.91 -6.16 -56.47
N ASP A 7 0.97 -6.48 -55.17
CA ASP A 7 -0.20 -6.92 -54.37
C ASP A 7 0.16 -7.15 -52.89
N LYS A 8 -0.87 -7.13 -52.04
CA LYS A 8 -0.85 -6.79 -50.63
C LYS A 8 -0.56 -7.97 -49.71
N GLY A 9 0.16 -7.69 -48.62
CA GLY A 9 0.29 -8.59 -47.47
C GLY A 9 0.41 -7.79 -46.18
N ILE A 10 -0.69 -7.20 -45.72
CA ILE A 10 -0.79 -6.59 -44.40
C ILE A 10 -0.97 -7.74 -43.39
N THR A 11 0.04 -8.02 -42.58
CA THR A 11 -0.13 -8.79 -41.35
C THR A 11 -0.03 -7.85 -40.15
N HIS A 12 -1.20 -7.37 -39.71
CA HIS A 12 -1.36 -6.87 -38.36
C HIS A 12 -1.36 -8.05 -37.39
N ARG A 13 -0.31 -8.19 -36.58
CA ARG A 13 -0.46 -8.67 -35.20
C ARG A 13 0.32 -7.73 -34.31
N GLY A 14 -0.43 -6.87 -33.63
CA GLY A 14 0.08 -5.86 -32.73
C GLY A 14 0.84 -6.50 -31.57
N ASP A 15 2.14 -6.25 -31.53
CA ASP A 15 2.89 -6.22 -30.29
C ASP A 15 2.41 -5.00 -29.51
N LYS A 16 1.31 -5.16 -28.77
CA LYS A 16 1.01 -4.26 -27.65
C LYS A 16 1.98 -4.64 -26.53
N SER A 17 3.23 -4.24 -26.69
CA SER A 17 4.16 -4.12 -25.57
C SER A 17 3.53 -3.12 -24.61
N ASN A 18 2.81 -3.66 -23.64
CA ASN A 18 2.10 -2.95 -22.60
C ASN A 18 3.17 -2.28 -21.70
N PRO A 19 3.37 -0.96 -21.73
CA PRO A 19 4.22 -0.31 -20.77
C PRO A 19 3.36 0.01 -19.54
N LEU A 20 2.79 -1.02 -18.91
CA LEU A 20 2.45 -0.95 -17.49
C LEU A 20 3.73 -1.24 -16.72
N LYS A 21 4.73 -0.39 -16.93
CA LYS A 21 5.94 -0.36 -16.14
C LYS A 21 5.73 0.63 -15.02
N ASP A 22 5.72 0.06 -13.83
CA ASP A 22 6.27 0.68 -12.64
C ASP A 22 5.53 1.95 -12.20
N LYS A 23 4.29 1.76 -11.73
CA LYS A 23 3.94 2.45 -10.48
C LYS A 23 4.81 1.81 -9.41
N ASN A 24 6.04 2.32 -9.28
CA ASN A 24 6.82 2.19 -8.07
C ASN A 24 6.02 2.91 -6.99
N VAL A 25 5.03 2.20 -6.43
CA VAL A 25 4.27 2.62 -5.27
C VAL A 25 5.21 2.39 -4.11
N GLU A 26 6.17 3.29 -3.96
CA GLU A 26 6.76 3.56 -2.67
C GLU A 26 5.67 4.28 -1.86
N ALA A 27 4.62 3.52 -1.49
CA ALA A 27 3.73 3.92 -0.42
C ALA A 27 4.54 3.81 0.87
N SER A 28 5.47 4.75 1.05
CA SER A 28 5.90 5.15 2.38
C SER A 28 4.64 5.70 3.05
N LEU A 29 3.91 4.82 3.73
CA LEU A 29 2.83 5.16 4.64
C LEU A 29 3.46 5.92 5.82
N LYS A 30 3.79 7.19 5.57
CA LYS A 30 4.07 8.15 6.62
C LYS A 30 2.70 8.56 7.15
N ILE A 31 2.17 7.77 8.08
CA ILE A 31 1.09 8.24 8.93
C ILE A 31 1.58 9.56 9.52
N ASP A 32 0.81 10.62 9.28
CA ASP A 32 1.21 11.96 9.66
C ASP A 32 1.44 12.04 11.17
N ILE A 33 2.44 12.81 11.61
CA ILE A 33 2.80 12.95 13.05
C ILE A 33 1.57 13.42 13.86
N SER A 34 0.68 14.19 13.23
CA SER A 34 -0.57 14.66 13.82
C SER A 34 -1.55 13.51 14.12
N VAL A 35 -1.59 12.48 13.28
CA VAL A 35 -2.45 11.30 13.44
C VAL A 35 -1.89 10.39 14.54
N THR A 36 -0.59 10.16 14.55
CA THR A 36 0.10 9.41 15.61
C THR A 36 -0.20 10.01 17.00
N LYS A 37 -0.08 11.33 17.17
CA LYS A 37 -0.40 12.02 18.44
C LYS A 37 -1.87 11.90 18.86
N LYS A 38 -2.79 11.77 17.91
CA LYS A 38 -4.21 11.53 18.23
C LYS A 38 -4.41 10.08 18.69
N LEU A 39 -3.75 9.13 18.02
CA LEU A 39 -3.76 7.71 18.40
C LEU A 39 -3.15 7.45 19.78
N GLU A 40 -2.09 8.16 20.16
CA GLU A 40 -1.48 8.06 21.51
C GLU A 40 -2.45 8.39 22.66
N LYS A 41 -3.53 9.12 22.39
CA LYS A 41 -4.57 9.40 23.40
C LYS A 41 -5.59 8.26 23.54
N LEU A 42 -5.65 7.37 22.55
CA LEU A 42 -6.60 6.27 22.44
C LEU A 42 -5.95 4.93 22.81
N GLY A 43 -4.63 4.87 22.93
CA GLY A 43 -3.93 3.64 23.26
C GLY A 43 -2.41 3.79 23.21
N PHE A 44 -1.73 2.66 23.04
CA PHE A 44 -0.27 2.59 23.01
C PHE A 44 0.22 2.48 21.58
N ILE A 45 1.33 3.16 21.27
CA ILE A 45 2.00 3.08 19.99
C ILE A 45 3.38 2.47 20.18
N HIS A 46 3.65 1.42 19.43
CA HIS A 46 4.98 0.84 19.31
C HIS A 46 5.54 1.21 17.94
N SER A 47 6.72 1.82 17.92
CA SER A 47 7.42 2.15 16.67
C SER A 47 8.45 1.08 16.34
N THR A 48 8.61 0.77 15.06
CA THR A 48 9.67 -0.11 14.52
C THR A 48 9.73 -1.45 15.27
N ILE A 49 8.64 -2.21 15.22
CA ILE A 49 8.47 -3.44 16.01
C ILE A 49 8.45 -4.69 15.12
N PRO A 50 9.26 -5.72 15.43
CA PRO A 50 9.24 -6.98 14.68
C PRO A 50 8.01 -7.83 15.08
N LEU A 51 7.19 -8.23 14.10
CA LEU A 51 5.93 -8.93 14.34
C LEU A 51 6.10 -10.43 14.63
N ASP A 52 7.27 -11.00 14.35
CA ASP A 52 7.60 -12.39 14.68
C ASP A 52 7.53 -12.68 16.20
N GLN A 53 7.69 -11.66 17.04
CA GLN A 53 7.55 -11.78 18.49
C GLN A 53 6.09 -11.85 18.97
N TYR A 54 5.13 -11.43 18.13
CA TYR A 54 3.72 -11.26 18.50
C TYR A 54 2.78 -12.18 17.71
N THR A 55 3.30 -12.98 16.78
CA THR A 55 2.53 -13.89 15.94
C THR A 55 2.72 -15.35 16.36
N THR A 56 1.66 -16.15 16.30
CA THR A 56 1.69 -17.57 16.69
C THR A 56 2.73 -18.37 15.91
N PHE A 57 2.88 -18.08 14.62
CA PHE A 57 3.84 -18.76 13.75
C PHE A 57 5.27 -18.22 13.86
N LYS A 58 5.48 -17.17 14.66
CA LYS A 58 6.76 -16.47 14.82
C LYS A 58 7.36 -16.02 13.49
N THR A 59 6.51 -15.46 12.65
CA THR A 59 6.87 -14.96 11.33
C THR A 59 6.23 -13.60 11.12
N GLY A 60 6.99 -12.66 10.57
CA GLY A 60 6.51 -11.32 10.26
C GLY A 60 7.68 -10.37 10.11
N GLY A 61 7.54 -9.38 9.24
CA GLY A 61 8.54 -8.33 9.08
C GLY A 61 8.53 -7.35 10.25
N VAL A 62 9.27 -6.26 10.07
CA VAL A 62 9.22 -5.10 10.98
C VAL A 62 8.03 -4.22 10.56
N ALA A 63 7.14 -3.94 11.49
CA ALA A 63 6.09 -2.93 11.31
C ALA A 63 6.66 -1.56 11.67
N ASP A 64 6.37 -0.54 10.85
CA ASP A 64 6.74 0.84 11.16
C ASP A 64 6.06 1.33 12.44
N MET A 65 4.78 0.95 12.60
CA MET A 65 3.95 1.29 13.74
C MET A 65 2.97 0.16 14.05
N LEU A 66 2.84 -0.19 15.33
CA LEU A 66 1.78 -1.03 15.87
C LEU A 66 1.00 -0.20 16.88
N PHE A 67 -0.32 -0.12 16.72
CA PHE A 67 -1.21 0.57 17.65
C PHE A 67 -2.03 -0.45 18.44
N GLU A 68 -1.98 -0.36 19.76
CA GLU A 68 -2.77 -1.17 20.69
C GLU A 68 -3.81 -0.27 21.38
N PRO A 69 -5.11 -0.39 21.04
CA PRO A 69 -6.16 0.43 21.65
C PRO A 69 -6.33 0.07 23.14
N ALA A 70 -6.62 1.08 23.96
CA ALA A 70 -6.84 0.87 25.40
C ALA A 70 -8.13 0.07 25.72
N GLY A 71 -9.05 -0.02 24.75
CA GLY A 71 -10.34 -0.68 24.89
C GLY A 71 -11.16 -0.62 23.61
N GLU A 72 -12.37 -1.17 23.67
CA GLU A 72 -13.30 -1.26 22.52
C GLU A 72 -13.72 0.12 22.01
N ASP A 73 -14.06 1.04 22.90
CA ASP A 73 -14.45 2.41 22.52
C ASP A 73 -13.30 3.14 21.82
N GLN A 74 -12.08 3.01 22.35
CA GLN A 74 -10.90 3.62 21.74
C GLN A 74 -10.53 3.00 20.40
N LEU A 75 -10.79 1.70 20.21
CA LEU A 75 -10.65 1.06 18.91
C LEU A 75 -11.64 1.65 17.90
N CYS A 76 -12.91 1.85 18.28
CA CYS A 76 -13.91 2.46 17.42
C CYS A 76 -13.50 3.88 17.01
N ASP A 77 -13.05 4.69 17.97
CA ASP A 77 -12.59 6.07 17.72
C ASP A 77 -11.34 6.09 16.82
N ALA A 78 -10.39 5.18 17.04
CA ALA A 78 -9.17 5.08 16.24
C ALA A 78 -9.47 4.68 14.79
N LEU A 79 -10.37 3.72 14.56
CA LEU A 79 -10.77 3.31 13.21
C LEU A 79 -11.47 4.44 12.45
N GLN A 80 -12.31 5.23 13.14
CA GLN A 80 -12.95 6.40 12.54
C GLN A 80 -11.91 7.46 12.16
N LEU A 81 -10.94 7.73 13.05
CA LEU A 81 -9.84 8.65 12.80
C LEU A 81 -9.03 8.21 11.58
N LEU A 82 -8.58 6.95 11.54
CA LEU A 82 -7.76 6.42 10.45
C LEU A 82 -8.49 6.50 9.10
N ARG A 83 -9.78 6.14 9.07
CA ARG A 83 -10.60 6.27 7.86
C ARG A 83 -10.72 7.73 7.40
N ALA A 84 -10.90 8.67 8.32
CA ALA A 84 -11.00 10.10 7.99
C ALA A 84 -9.69 10.64 7.40
N GLU A 85 -8.55 10.09 7.80
CA GLU A 85 -7.21 10.45 7.30
C GLU A 85 -6.80 9.61 6.07
N GLY A 86 -7.70 8.76 5.54
CA GLY A 86 -7.47 7.96 4.34
C GLY A 86 -6.50 6.79 4.54
N VAL A 87 -6.31 6.35 5.78
CA VAL A 87 -5.53 5.16 6.12
C VAL A 87 -6.45 3.94 6.08
N ASP A 88 -6.17 3.00 5.18
CA ASP A 88 -6.86 1.71 5.15
C ASP A 88 -6.39 0.84 6.32
N CYS A 89 -7.35 0.33 7.08
CA CYS A 89 -7.17 -0.48 8.29
C CYS A 89 -7.99 -1.77 8.22
#